data_AF-A0A1A0JAS0-F1
#
_entry.id   AF-A0A1A0JAS0-F1
#
_cell.length_a   1.000
_cell.length_b   1.000
_cell.length_c   1.000
_cell.angle_alpha   90.00
_cell.angle_beta   90.00
_cell.angle_gamma   90.00
#
_symmetry.space_group_name_H-M   'P 1'
#
loop_
_entity.id
_entity.type
_entity.pdbx_description
1 polymer ?
#
loop_
_entity_poly.entity_id
_entity_poly.type
_entity_poly.pdbx_seq_one_letter_code
_entity_poly.pdbx_strand_id
1 'polypeptide(L)' 'MDRGNTKHGAREDDQLRHELQGTLRGNRSSRAEQWRDPEPPADDDPELTPPHTPTPEGAEHDRTGEVD' A
#
# COMPACT_ATOMS: atom_id res chain seq x y z
N MET A 1 29.62 -24.95 -38.05
CA MET A 1 28.86 -23.94 -37.30
C MET A 1 28.11 -24.67 -36.21
N ASP A 2 28.61 -24.59 -34.98
CA ASP A 2 27.93 -25.16 -33.81
C ASP A 2 26.73 -24.27 -33.46
N ARG A 3 25.52 -24.80 -33.59
CA ARG A 3 24.31 -24.15 -33.05
C ARG A 3 24.18 -24.57 -31.59
N GLY A 4 25.12 -24.09 -30.77
CA GLY A 4 25.16 -24.38 -29.34
C GLY A 4 23.90 -23.86 -28.65
N ASN A 5 23.21 -24.74 -27.94
CA ASN A 5 22.15 -24.35 -27.01
C ASN A 5 22.78 -23.57 -25.85
N THR A 6 22.45 -22.28 -25.72
CA THR A 6 22.96 -21.39 -24.69
C THR A 6 22.08 -21.34 -23.44
N LYS A 7 21.05 -22.21 -23.33
CA LYS A 7 20.21 -22.28 -22.14
C LYS A 7 20.97 -22.90 -20.98
N HIS A 8 20.82 -22.27 -19.82
CA HIS A 8 21.26 -22.77 -18.53
C HIS A 8 20.55 -24.09 -18.16
N GLY A 9 21.22 -24.91 -17.36
CA GLY A 9 20.61 -26.10 -16.76
C GLY A 9 19.68 -25.74 -15.60
N ALA A 10 18.79 -26.66 -15.21
CA ALA A 10 17.80 -26.42 -14.14
C ALA A 10 18.43 -25.94 -12.81
N ARG A 11 19.61 -26.44 -12.46
CA ARG A 11 20.35 -26.02 -11.25
C ARG A 11 20.86 -24.59 -11.33
N GLU A 12 21.40 -24.17 -12.47
CA GLU A 12 21.82 -22.78 -12.69
C GLU A 12 20.61 -21.85 -12.68
N ASP A 13 19.50 -22.27 -13.30
CA ASP A 13 18.24 -21.52 -13.26
C ASP A 13 17.68 -21.36 -11.83
N ASP A 14 17.82 -22.38 -10.97
CA ASP A 14 17.45 -22.29 -9.55
C ASP A 14 18.34 -21.28 -8.80
N GLN A 15 19.64 -21.29 -9.07
CA GLN A 15 20.59 -20.35 -8.46
C GLN A 15 20.31 -18.90 -8.89
N LEU A 16 20.15 -18.66 -10.19
CA LEU A 16 19.84 -17.33 -10.74
C LEU A 16 18.50 -16.79 -10.19
N ARG A 17 17.50 -17.67 -10.02
CA ARG A 17 16.23 -17.30 -9.38
C ARG A 17 16.41 -16.89 -7.92
N HIS A 18 17.27 -17.59 -7.18
CA HIS A 18 17.55 -17.26 -5.78
C HIS A 18 18.22 -15.89 -5.65
N GLU A 19 19.19 -15.59 -6.52
CA GLU A 19 19.86 -14.28 -6.59
C GLU A 19 18.86 -13.15 -6.89
N LEU A 20 17.92 -13.38 -7.82
CA LEU A 20 16.90 -12.39 -8.18
C LEU A 20 15.77 -12.26 -7.14
N GLN A 21 15.53 -13.28 -6.32
CA GLN A 21 14.40 -13.32 -5.40
C GLN A 21 14.45 -12.21 -4.36
N GLY A 22 15.65 -11.89 -3.85
CA GLY A 22 15.85 -10.83 -2.85
C GLY A 22 15.53 -9.43 -3.39
N THR A 23 15.83 -9.17 -4.66
CA THR A 23 15.54 -7.88 -5.33
C THR A 23 14.07 -7.74 -5.70
N LEU A 24 13.43 -8.82 -6.15
CA LEU A 24 12.02 -8.79 -6.57
C LEU A 24 11.04 -8.73 -5.40
N ARG A 25 11.35 -9.42 -4.30
CA ARG A 25 10.52 -9.43 -3.09
C ARG A 25 10.88 -8.25 -2.18
N GLY A 26 10.90 -7.04 -2.75
CA GLY A 26 11.13 -5.81 -1.98
C GLY A 26 10.20 -5.73 -0.76
N ASN A 27 10.57 -4.93 0.24
CA ASN A 27 9.89 -4.79 1.56
C ASN A 27 8.48 -4.15 1.51
N ARG A 28 7.74 -4.34 0.41
CA ARG A 28 6.44 -3.76 0.12
C ARG A 28 5.38 -4.86 0.03
N SER A 29 4.13 -4.51 0.31
CA SER A 29 2.97 -5.40 0.16
C SER A 29 2.99 -6.09 -1.20
N SER A 30 2.55 -7.35 -1.27
CA SER A 30 2.49 -8.08 -2.53
C SER A 30 1.66 -7.28 -3.54
N ARG A 31 1.93 -7.45 -4.85
CA ARG A 31 1.10 -6.81 -5.90
C ARG A 31 -0.40 -7.09 -5.73
N ALA A 32 -0.75 -8.25 -5.19
CA ALA A 32 -2.12 -8.64 -4.87
C ALA A 32 -2.72 -7.93 -3.63
N GLU A 33 -1.91 -7.29 -2.80
CA GLU A 33 -2.34 -6.53 -1.62
C GLU A 33 -2.32 -5.01 -1.88
N GLN A 34 -1.60 -4.58 -2.92
CA GLN A 34 -1.44 -3.17 -3.29
C GLN A 34 -2.76 -2.45 -3.61
N TRP A 35 -3.81 -3.16 -4.04
CA TRP A 35 -5.12 -2.54 -4.29
C TRP A 35 -5.79 -1.97 -3.02
N ARG A 36 -5.36 -2.38 -1.83
CA ARG A 36 -5.82 -1.82 -0.55
C ARG A 36 -4.98 -0.64 -0.07
N ASP A 37 -3.80 -0.46 -0.65
CA ASP A 37 -2.89 0.61 -0.27
C ASP A 37 -3.34 1.91 -0.96
N PRO A 38 -3.50 3.03 -0.24
CA PRO A 38 -3.80 4.31 -0.87
C PRO A 38 -2.64 4.74 -1.76
N GLU A 39 -2.95 5.27 -2.95
CA GLU A 39 -1.91 5.83 -3.81
C GLU A 39 -1.27 7.07 -3.15
N PRO A 40 0.04 7.28 -3.32
CA PRO A 40 0.70 8.50 -2.85
C PRO A 40 0.19 9.73 -3.63
N PRO A 41 0.23 10.93 -3.01
CA PRO A 41 -0.17 12.16 -3.68
C PRO A 41 0.70 12.42 -4.91
N ALA A 42 0.06 12.89 -5.99
CA ALA A 42 0.76 13.34 -7.20
C ALA A 42 1.37 14.73 -6.97
N ASP A 43 2.39 15.07 -7.75
CA ASP A 43 3.07 16.38 -7.65
C ASP A 43 2.14 17.56 -7.99
N ASP A 44 1.13 17.33 -8.83
CA ASP A 44 0.14 18.32 -9.24
C ASP A 44 -1.15 18.28 -8.38
N ASP A 45 -1.21 17.43 -7.35
CA ASP A 45 -2.38 17.38 -6.48
C ASP A 45 -2.51 18.68 -5.69
N PRO A 46 -3.73 19.27 -5.62
CA PRO A 46 -3.94 20.45 -4.81
C PRO A 46 -3.73 20.12 -3.32
N GLU A 47 -3.21 21.07 -2.54
CA GLU A 47 -3.10 20.91 -1.09
C GLU A 47 -4.50 20.67 -0.50
N LEU A 48 -4.72 19.44 0.00
CA LEU A 48 -5.97 19.08 0.63
C LEU A 48 -6.07 19.75 2.00
N THR A 49 -7.16 20.48 2.23
CA THR A 49 -7.49 20.93 3.59
C THR A 49 -7.85 19.71 4.43
N PRO A 50 -7.20 19.48 5.59
CA PRO A 50 -7.53 18.33 6.43
C PRO A 50 -9.00 18.40 6.87
N PRO A 51 -9.67 17.25 7.06
CA PRO A 51 -11.06 17.24 7.47
C PRO A 51 -11.20 17.98 8.80
N HIS A 52 -12.17 18.89 8.87
CA HIS A 52 -12.58 19.49 10.13
C HIS A 52 -13.08 18.34 11.02
N THR A 53 -12.40 18.07 12.12
CA THR A 53 -12.97 17.23 13.16
C THR A 53 -14.07 18.06 13.81
N PRO A 54 -15.36 17.67 13.75
CA PRO A 54 -16.36 18.37 14.53
C PRO A 54 -16.02 18.12 16.00
N THR A 55 -15.57 19.17 16.70
CA THR A 55 -15.54 19.21 18.16
C THR A 55 -16.94 18.84 18.66
N PRO A 56 -17.10 17.92 19.63
CA PRO A 56 -18.42 17.57 20.16
C PRO A 56 -18.92 18.69 21.09
N GLU A 57 -19.22 19.85 20.52
CA GLU A 57 -19.97 20.92 21.18
C GLU A 57 -21.45 20.72 20.84
N GLY A 58 -22.07 19.77 21.53
CA GLY A 58 -23.48 19.43 21.31
C GLY A 58 -24.08 18.48 22.36
N ALA A 59 -23.43 18.34 23.52
CA ALA A 59 -23.85 17.41 24.58
C ALA A 59 -24.57 18.09 25.76
N GLU A 60 -25.27 19.20 25.52
CA GLU A 60 -26.03 19.91 26.57
C GLU A 60 -27.45 20.32 26.17
N HIS A 61 -28.22 19.38 25.59
CA HIS A 61 -29.67 19.57 25.46
C HIS A 61 -30.41 18.33 25.96
N ASP A 62 -30.23 17.95 27.24
CA ASP A 62 -31.10 16.95 27.88
C ASP A 62 -31.16 17.06 29.42
N ARG A 63 -31.21 18.27 30.00
CA ARG A 63 -31.48 18.40 31.45
C ARG A 63 -32.31 19.62 31.80
N THR A 64 -33.57 19.68 31.34
CA THR A 64 -34.63 20.36 32.09
C THR A 64 -36.00 19.81 31.70
N GLY A 65 -36.31 18.61 32.16
CA GLY A 65 -37.69 18.17 32.34
C GLY A 65 -37.97 18.09 33.83
N GLU A 66 -38.57 19.14 34.41
CA GLU A 66 -39.35 19.13 35.66
C GLU A 66 -39.86 20.58 35.92
N VAL A 67 -41.04 20.70 36.53
CA VAL A 67 -41.81 21.89 37.03
C VAL A 67 -42.75 22.54 35.99
N ASP A 68 -44.08 22.63 36.16
CA ASP A 68 -45.08 22.31 37.21
C ASP A 68 -46.39 21.89 36.50
#